data_AF-A5DI76-F1
#
_entry.id   AF-A5DI76-F1
#
_cell.length_a   1.000
_cell.length_b   1.000
_cell.length_c   1.000
_cell.angle_alpha   90.00
_cell.angle_beta   90.00
_cell.angle_gamma   90.00
#
_symmetry.space_group_name_H-M   'P 1'
#
loop_
_entity.id
_entity.type
_entity.pdbx_description
1 polymer ?
#
loop_
_entity_poly.entity_id
_entity_poly.type
_entity_poly.pdbx_seq_one_letter_code
_entity_poly.pdbx_strand_id
1 'polypeptide(L)'
;MLNMRYVGSDTHLLIPKNEHYDAADSFVQRHKSEFGFTLDRMVLVDDVQVILVVKGRDKETCNPFEEVKSIETQKTNSSASHKSVYFESKGWIETAIYKLKDLVKGNLVHGPAIILDETQTIVIEPFSFATILKSHVLISIEQGSAPELSANVVDPIQLSVFGHRFMSIAEQMGRTLQQTASFYQY
;
A
#
# COMPACT_ATOMS: atom_id res chain seq x y z
N MET A 1 -19.35 -9.64 14.47
CA MET A 1 -19.06 -10.23 13.15
C MET A 1 -19.39 -11.71 13.23
N LEU A 2 -19.81 -12.31 12.12
CA LEU A 2 -20.13 -13.72 11.99
C LEU A 2 -18.98 -14.38 11.25
N ASN A 3 -18.38 -15.41 11.83
CA ASN A 3 -17.42 -16.23 11.12
C ASN A 3 -18.19 -17.28 10.32
N MET A 4 -18.11 -17.23 9.00
CA MET A 4 -18.97 -18.01 8.11
C MET A 4 -18.17 -18.83 7.11
N ARG A 5 -18.71 -19.96 6.67
CA ARG A 5 -18.09 -20.85 5.67
C ARG A 5 -19.14 -21.63 4.88
N TYR A 6 -18.73 -22.17 3.73
CA TYR A 6 -19.54 -23.19 3.05
C TYR A 6 -19.46 -24.53 3.78
N VAL A 7 -20.55 -25.32 3.73
CA VAL A 7 -20.54 -26.71 4.19
C VAL A 7 -19.44 -27.50 3.47
N GLY A 8 -18.61 -28.20 4.24
CA GLY A 8 -17.49 -29.01 3.72
C GLY A 8 -16.34 -28.17 3.14
N SER A 9 -16.26 -26.89 3.48
CA SER A 9 -15.11 -26.03 3.22
C SER A 9 -14.42 -25.68 4.54
N ASP A 10 -13.08 -25.57 4.50
CA ASP A 10 -12.25 -25.07 5.60
C ASP A 10 -11.98 -23.56 5.48
N THR A 11 -12.51 -22.90 4.44
CA THR A 11 -12.35 -21.47 4.22
C THR A 11 -13.40 -20.69 4.99
N HIS A 12 -12.94 -19.84 5.91
CA HIS A 12 -13.78 -19.02 6.77
C HIS A 12 -13.66 -17.55 6.39
N LEU A 13 -14.78 -16.83 6.38
CA LEU A 13 -14.84 -15.39 6.15
C LEU A 13 -15.59 -14.70 7.27
N LEU A 14 -15.03 -13.59 7.76
CA LEU A 14 -15.66 -12.73 8.75
C LEU A 14 -16.60 -11.74 8.08
N ILE A 15 -17.89 -11.92 8.33
CA ILE A 15 -18.95 -11.08 7.77
C ILE A 15 -19.49 -10.15 8.86
N PRO A 16 -19.50 -8.82 8.65
CA PRO A 16 -20.14 -7.90 9.58
C PRO A 16 -21.62 -8.25 9.71
N LYS A 17 -22.11 -8.37 10.95
CA LYS A 17 -23.54 -8.56 11.21
C LYS A 17 -24.21 -7.19 11.18
N ASN A 18 -25.07 -6.96 10.19
CA ASN A 18 -25.93 -5.79 10.13
C ASN A 18 -27.40 -6.22 10.06
N GLU A 19 -28.32 -5.38 10.54
CA GLU A 19 -29.76 -5.68 10.55
C GLU A 19 -30.42 -5.55 9.17
N HIS A 20 -29.74 -4.93 8.20
CA HIS A 20 -30.31 -4.53 6.92
C HIS A 20 -30.06 -5.49 5.76
N TYR A 21 -29.23 -6.53 5.93
CA TYR A 21 -28.93 -7.48 4.87
C TYR A 21 -28.80 -8.91 5.39
N ASP A 22 -28.96 -9.87 4.47
CA ASP A 22 -28.68 -11.27 4.75
C ASP A 22 -27.16 -11.49 4.86
N ALA A 23 -26.74 -12.11 5.96
CA ALA A 23 -25.35 -12.46 6.19
C ALA A 23 -24.84 -13.51 5.18
N ALA A 24 -25.71 -14.40 4.71
CA ALA A 24 -25.38 -15.41 3.70
C ALA A 24 -25.09 -14.77 2.34
N ASP A 25 -25.91 -13.81 1.90
CA ASP A 25 -25.66 -13.09 0.64
C ASP A 25 -24.36 -12.29 0.72
N SER A 26 -24.12 -11.63 1.85
CA SER A 26 -22.88 -10.89 2.11
C SER A 26 -21.66 -11.80 2.10
N PHE A 27 -21.79 -13.02 2.64
CA PHE A 27 -20.76 -14.06 2.55
C PHE A 27 -20.50 -14.45 1.09
N VAL A 28 -21.53 -14.74 0.30
CA VAL A 28 -21.39 -15.16 -1.10
C VAL A 28 -20.74 -14.06 -1.94
N GLN A 29 -21.15 -12.80 -1.75
CA GLN A 29 -20.54 -11.65 -2.43
C GLN A 29 -19.08 -11.47 -2.04
N ARG A 30 -18.75 -11.57 -0.74
CA ARG A 30 -17.38 -11.46 -0.25
C ARG A 30 -16.51 -12.59 -0.80
N HIS A 31 -17.01 -13.83 -0.76
CA HIS A 31 -16.32 -15.00 -1.31
C HIS A 31 -16.06 -14.84 -2.81
N LYS A 32 -17.04 -14.36 -3.58
CA LYS A 32 -16.84 -14.07 -5.01
C LYS A 32 -15.81 -12.97 -5.25
N SER A 33 -15.80 -11.92 -4.42
CA SER A 33 -14.83 -10.83 -4.53
C SER A 33 -13.40 -11.26 -4.17
N GLU A 34 -13.23 -12.14 -3.18
CA GLU A 34 -11.91 -12.60 -2.73
C GLU A 34 -11.35 -13.74 -3.61
N PHE A 35 -12.19 -14.70 -4.00
CA PHE A 35 -11.74 -15.92 -4.68
C PHE A 35 -12.17 -16.02 -6.14
N GLY A 36 -13.05 -15.13 -6.62
CA GLY A 36 -13.50 -15.08 -8.01
C GLY A 36 -14.62 -16.06 -8.38
N PHE A 37 -15.13 -16.86 -7.44
CA PHE A 37 -16.20 -17.85 -7.66
C PHE A 37 -17.13 -17.99 -6.46
N THR A 38 -18.22 -18.74 -6.63
CA THR A 38 -19.20 -19.09 -5.59
C THR A 38 -19.43 -20.59 -5.59
N LEU A 39 -19.80 -21.16 -4.44
CA LEU A 39 -20.20 -22.57 -4.35
C LEU A 39 -21.72 -22.66 -4.17
N ASP A 40 -22.35 -23.60 -4.86
CA ASP A 40 -23.75 -23.96 -4.63
C ASP A 40 -23.85 -24.91 -3.43
N ARG A 41 -23.57 -24.35 -2.26
CA ARG A 41 -23.56 -25.05 -0.97
C ARG A 41 -24.17 -24.17 0.10
N MET A 42 -24.75 -24.79 1.12
CA MET A 42 -25.23 -24.05 2.29
C MET A 42 -24.09 -23.32 2.98
N VAL A 43 -24.39 -22.13 3.50
CA VAL A 43 -23.47 -21.31 4.29
C VAL A 43 -23.80 -21.53 5.76
N LEU A 44 -22.78 -21.79 6.58
CA LEU A 44 -22.89 -21.96 8.03
C LEU A 44 -22.23 -20.79 8.75
N VAL A 45 -22.76 -20.47 9.93
CA VAL A 45 -22.09 -19.64 10.93
C VAL A 45 -21.41 -20.58 11.91
N ASP A 46 -20.08 -20.50 12.00
CA ASP A 46 -19.30 -21.36 12.90
C ASP A 46 -19.20 -20.72 14.29
N ASP A 47 -18.89 -19.42 14.34
CA ASP A 47 -18.79 -18.64 15.57
C ASP A 47 -19.16 -17.16 15.39
N VAL A 48 -19.25 -16.46 16.52
CA VAL A 48 -19.56 -15.02 16.58
C VAL A 48 -18.39 -14.29 17.25
N GLN A 49 -17.76 -13.40 16.49
CA GLN A 49 -16.67 -12.56 16.98
C GLN A 49 -17.19 -11.16 17.36
N VAL A 50 -16.93 -10.73 18.59
CA VAL A 50 -17.26 -9.37 19.06
C VAL A 50 -15.97 -8.55 19.14
N ILE A 51 -15.90 -7.48 18.34
CA ILE A 51 -14.78 -6.53 18.36
C ILE A 51 -15.25 -5.26 19.07
N LEU A 52 -14.66 -4.98 20.24
CA LEU A 52 -14.88 -3.74 20.95
C LEU A 52 -13.81 -2.73 20.51
N VAL A 53 -14.23 -1.68 19.81
CA VAL A 53 -13.33 -0.56 19.44
C VAL A 53 -13.54 0.57 20.43
N VAL A 54 -12.54 0.83 21.27
CA VAL A 54 -12.52 1.98 22.18
C VAL A 54 -11.66 3.07 21.54
N LYS A 55 -12.27 4.24 21.27
CA LYS A 55 -11.50 5.42 20.87
C LYS A 55 -10.80 5.99 22.10
N GLY A 56 -9.48 5.79 22.18
CA GLY A 56 -8.66 6.51 23.15
C GLY A 56 -8.72 8.02 22.91
N ARG A 57 -8.63 8.81 23.98
CA ARG A 57 -8.37 10.26 23.88
C ARG A 57 -6.89 10.46 23.62
N ASP A 58 -6.42 10.16 22.41
CA ASP A 58 -5.06 10.51 22.07
C ASP A 58 -4.96 11.10 20.67
N LYS A 59 -4.42 12.34 20.70
CA LYS A 59 -3.96 13.25 19.65
C LYS A 59 -4.86 13.43 18.44
N GLU A 60 -5.11 14.69 18.09
CA GLU A 60 -5.55 15.10 16.76
C GLU A 60 -4.64 14.48 15.70
N THR A 61 -4.99 13.30 15.22
CA THR A 61 -4.36 12.67 14.07
C THR A 61 -4.90 13.40 12.86
N CYS A 62 -4.27 14.51 12.52
CA CYS A 62 -4.55 15.20 11.28
C CYS A 62 -4.18 14.25 10.14
N ASN A 63 -5.14 13.96 9.27
CA ASN A 63 -4.91 13.15 8.09
C ASN A 63 -3.91 13.91 7.20
N PRO A 64 -2.72 13.38 6.90
CA PRO A 64 -1.71 14.07 6.11
C PRO A 64 -2.21 14.45 4.71
N PHE A 65 -3.14 13.65 4.13
CA PHE A 65 -3.75 13.93 2.83
C PHE A 65 -4.79 15.05 2.86
N GLU A 66 -5.37 15.34 4.03
CA GLU A 66 -6.23 16.52 4.21
C GLU A 66 -5.37 17.75 4.52
N GLU A 67 -4.33 17.59 5.34
CA GLU A 67 -3.41 18.66 5.69
C GLU A 67 -2.77 19.27 4.45
N VAL A 68 -2.25 18.44 3.53
CA VAL A 68 -1.61 18.91 2.29
C VAL A 68 -2.57 19.73 1.40
N LYS A 69 -3.87 19.43 1.40
CA LYS A 69 -4.87 20.17 0.62
C LYS A 69 -5.18 21.54 1.20
N SER A 70 -4.97 21.69 2.52
CA SER A 70 -5.28 22.92 3.26
C SER A 70 -4.08 23.86 3.44
N ILE A 71 -2.87 23.38 3.13
CA ILE A 71 -1.62 24.13 3.27
C ILE A 71 -1.37 24.96 2.00
N GLU A 72 -0.90 26.20 2.20
CA GLU A 72 -0.24 26.93 1.12
C GLU A 72 1.20 26.43 0.99
N THR A 73 1.51 25.82 -0.16
CA THR A 73 2.85 25.32 -0.45
C THR A 73 3.73 26.44 -0.99
N GLN A 74 4.97 26.49 -0.51
CA GLN A 74 5.97 27.44 -0.97
C GLN A 74 7.30 26.71 -1.20
N LYS A 75 8.03 27.11 -2.24
CA LYS A 75 9.38 26.59 -2.47
C LYS A 75 10.24 26.86 -1.23
N THR A 76 11.01 25.87 -0.80
CA THR A 76 11.89 26.07 0.36
C THR A 76 12.91 27.19 0.10
N ASN A 77 13.03 28.11 1.05
CA ASN A 77 14.05 29.16 1.08
C ASN A 77 15.21 28.82 2.03
N SER A 78 15.20 27.62 2.62
CA SER A 78 16.22 27.20 3.57
C SER A 78 17.56 26.98 2.87
N SER A 79 18.64 27.37 3.53
CA SER A 79 20.00 27.18 3.01
C SER A 79 20.30 25.68 2.86
N ALA A 80 20.60 25.24 1.64
CA ALA A 80 21.00 23.87 1.35
C ALA A 80 22.51 23.78 1.16
N SER A 81 23.13 22.71 1.67
CA SER A 81 24.45 22.31 1.17
C SER A 81 24.30 21.47 -0.09
N HIS A 82 25.32 21.37 -0.94
CA HIS A 82 25.24 20.61 -2.18
C HIS A 82 26.32 19.53 -2.22
N LYS A 83 25.96 18.33 -2.69
CA LYS A 83 26.92 17.26 -3.00
C LYS A 83 26.55 16.57 -4.30
N SER A 84 27.55 16.05 -5.00
CA SER A 84 27.34 15.17 -6.14
C SER A 84 26.82 13.82 -5.64
N VAL A 85 25.65 13.42 -6.13
CA VAL A 85 24.99 12.15 -5.79
C VAL A 85 24.61 11.46 -7.10
N TYR A 86 24.78 10.15 -7.14
CA TYR A 86 24.43 9.34 -8.30
C TYR A 86 22.97 8.88 -8.22
N PHE A 87 22.18 9.18 -9.26
CA PHE A 87 20.85 8.61 -9.48
C PHE A 87 20.86 7.81 -10.77
N GLU A 88 20.27 6.62 -10.78
CA GLU A 88 20.24 5.74 -11.97
C GLU A 88 19.64 6.43 -13.20
N SER A 89 18.61 7.27 -13.01
CA SER A 89 17.92 7.96 -14.10
C SER A 89 18.68 9.14 -14.71
N LYS A 90 19.65 9.74 -13.99
CA LYS A 90 20.36 10.97 -14.43
C LYS A 90 21.88 10.93 -14.26
N GLY A 91 22.45 9.87 -13.72
CA GLY A 91 23.86 9.77 -13.36
C GLY A 91 24.23 10.64 -12.16
N TRP A 92 25.49 11.10 -12.11
CA TRP A 92 25.96 12.03 -11.09
C TRP A 92 25.36 13.42 -11.29
N ILE A 93 24.62 13.89 -10.31
CA ILE A 93 23.99 15.21 -10.31
C ILE A 93 24.21 15.93 -8.98
N GLU A 94 24.42 17.24 -9.06
CA GLU A 94 24.51 18.09 -7.88
C GLU A 94 23.15 18.11 -7.17
N THR A 95 23.15 17.69 -5.91
CA THR A 95 21.94 17.42 -5.13
C THR A 95 21.92 18.28 -3.88
N ALA A 96 20.83 19.00 -3.68
CA ALA A 96 20.63 19.85 -2.51
C ALA A 96 20.38 19.01 -1.26
N ILE A 97 21.03 19.35 -0.16
CA ILE A 97 20.95 18.68 1.14
C ILE A 97 20.40 19.67 2.15
N TYR A 98 19.19 19.39 2.62
CA TYR A 98 18.48 20.12 3.66
C TYR A 98 18.55 19.37 4.99
N LYS A 99 18.49 20.10 6.11
CA LYS A 99 18.19 19.48 7.41
C LYS A 99 16.71 19.65 7.68
N LEU A 100 16.03 18.59 8.11
CA LEU A 100 14.57 18.61 8.33
C LEU A 100 14.16 19.71 9.31
N LYS A 101 14.97 19.94 10.35
CA LYS A 101 14.75 21.00 11.35
C LYS A 101 14.80 22.44 10.81
N ASP A 102 15.45 22.64 9.66
CA ASP A 102 15.56 23.96 9.02
C ASP A 102 14.42 24.19 8.02
N LEU A 103 13.57 23.17 7.78
CA LEU A 103 12.40 23.26 6.93
C LEU A 103 11.16 23.57 7.77
N VAL A 104 10.26 24.38 7.21
CA VAL A 104 9.01 24.76 7.86
C VAL A 104 7.81 24.12 7.18
N LYS A 105 6.71 24.00 7.92
CA LYS A 105 5.41 23.55 7.41
C LYS A 105 5.06 24.31 6.12
N GLY A 106 4.64 23.57 5.09
CA GLY A 106 4.31 24.10 3.77
C GLY A 106 5.51 24.20 2.81
N ASN A 107 6.74 23.92 3.26
CA ASN A 107 7.87 23.87 2.34
C ASN A 107 7.74 22.74 1.34
N LEU A 108 7.99 23.09 0.07
CA LEU A 108 8.08 22.20 -1.06
C LEU A 108 9.55 22.03 -1.45
N VAL A 109 10.02 20.79 -1.40
CA VAL A 109 11.39 20.39 -1.76
C VAL A 109 11.33 19.53 -3.01
N HIS A 110 11.74 20.08 -4.15
CA HIS A 110 11.80 19.33 -5.40
C HIS A 110 13.08 18.49 -5.47
N GLY A 111 12.96 17.28 -6.00
CA GLY A 111 14.09 16.41 -6.29
C GLY A 111 14.87 16.86 -7.53
N PRO A 112 16.17 16.49 -7.65
CA PRO A 112 16.92 15.65 -6.71
C PRO A 112 17.32 16.42 -5.44
N ALA A 113 16.97 15.89 -4.28
CA ALA A 113 17.31 16.48 -2.99
C ALA A 113 17.45 15.40 -1.91
N ILE A 114 18.17 15.71 -0.84
CA ILE A 114 18.28 14.89 0.36
C ILE A 114 17.82 15.73 1.56
N ILE A 115 16.96 15.17 2.38
CA ILE A 115 16.52 15.76 3.64
C ILE A 115 17.08 14.91 4.78
N LEU A 116 17.99 15.49 5.56
CA LEU A 116 18.63 14.87 6.71
C LEU A 116 17.83 15.14 7.97
N ASP A 117 17.47 14.07 8.67
CA ASP A 117 16.89 14.09 10.00
C ASP A 117 17.88 13.46 11.00
N GLU A 118 17.59 13.53 12.29
CA GLU A 118 18.49 12.99 13.33
C GLU A 118 18.63 11.46 13.24
N THR A 119 17.56 10.76 12.82
CA THR A 119 17.52 9.29 12.80
C THR A 119 17.38 8.70 11.41
N GLN A 120 17.21 9.52 10.38
CA GLN A 120 16.91 9.05 9.02
C GLN A 120 17.42 10.02 7.95
N THR A 121 17.60 9.50 6.74
CA THR A 121 17.96 10.27 5.55
C THR A 121 16.89 10.03 4.50
N ILE A 122 16.17 11.08 4.12
CA ILE A 122 15.08 11.02 3.15
C ILE A 122 15.63 11.49 1.80
N VAL A 123 15.66 10.60 0.82
CA VAL A 123 16.10 10.92 -0.54
C VAL A 123 14.87 11.24 -1.40
N ILE A 124 14.87 12.43 -2.01
CA ILE A 124 13.85 12.88 -2.96
C ILE A 124 14.42 12.69 -4.35
N GLU A 125 13.91 11.68 -5.05
CA GLU A 125 14.38 11.31 -6.39
C GLU A 125 14.04 12.38 -7.44
N PRO A 126 14.74 12.39 -8.59
CA PRO A 126 14.32 13.15 -9.76
C PRO A 126 12.84 12.89 -10.09
N PHE A 127 12.12 13.93 -10.53
CA PHE A 127 10.68 13.86 -10.83
C PHE A 127 9.81 13.53 -9.60
N SER A 128 10.29 13.85 -8.41
CA SER A 128 9.51 13.79 -7.18
C SER A 128 9.66 15.08 -6.39
N PHE A 129 8.73 15.33 -5.49
CA PHE A 129 8.81 16.43 -4.53
C PHE A 129 8.32 16.00 -3.15
N ALA A 130 8.88 16.62 -2.12
CA ALA A 130 8.44 16.46 -0.74
C ALA A 130 7.73 17.73 -0.26
N THR A 131 6.59 17.54 0.40
CA THR A 131 5.87 18.59 1.13
C THR A 131 6.02 18.37 2.63
N ILE A 132 6.52 19.38 3.32
CA ILE A 132 6.70 19.35 4.78
C ILE A 132 5.38 19.68 5.46
N LEU A 133 4.83 18.71 6.19
CA LEU A 133 3.59 18.85 6.97
C LEU A 133 3.94 19.03 8.46
N LYS A 134 2.93 19.18 9.32
CA LYS A 134 3.14 19.38 10.77
C LYS A 134 3.90 18.22 11.42
N SER A 135 3.61 17.00 11.02
CA SER A 135 4.19 15.78 11.61
C SER A 135 4.61 14.73 10.57
N HIS A 136 4.59 15.09 9.29
CA HIS A 136 4.86 14.17 8.20
C HIS A 136 5.67 14.86 7.10
N VAL A 137 6.42 14.08 6.34
CA VAL A 137 7.00 14.50 5.06
C VAL A 137 6.25 13.73 3.99
N LEU A 138 5.42 14.42 3.21
CA LEU A 138 4.64 13.78 2.15
C LEU A 138 5.44 13.82 0.85
N ILE A 139 5.83 12.66 0.33
CA ILE A 139 6.54 12.54 -0.94
C ILE A 139 5.52 12.24 -2.03
N SER A 140 5.54 13.06 -3.08
CA SER A 140 4.71 12.88 -4.27
C SER A 140 5.62 12.70 -5.47
N ILE A 141 5.27 11.74 -6.32
CA ILE A 141 5.99 11.45 -7.55
C ILE A 141 5.27 12.17 -8.67
N GLU A 142 5.95 13.09 -9.34
CA GLU A 142 5.51 13.62 -10.62
C GLU A 142 5.78 12.52 -11.65
N GLN A 143 4.78 11.68 -11.93
CA GLN A 143 4.87 10.79 -13.07
C GLN A 143 4.94 11.64 -14.35
N GLY A 144 6.16 11.93 -14.82
CA GLY A 144 6.42 11.98 -16.24
C GLY A 144 5.96 10.64 -16.82
N SER A 145 5.33 10.66 -18.00
CA SER A 145 4.74 9.50 -18.66
C SER A 145 5.49 8.21 -18.32
N ALA A 146 4.77 7.20 -17.81
CA ALA A 146 5.31 5.86 -17.67
C ALA A 146 6.17 5.56 -18.91
N PRO A 147 7.43 5.09 -18.75
CA PRO A 147 8.25 4.78 -19.91
C PRO A 147 7.39 3.91 -20.82
N GLU A 148 7.22 4.32 -22.08
CA GLU A 148 6.47 3.52 -23.04
C GLU A 148 7.02 2.11 -22.92
N LEU A 149 6.16 1.19 -22.45
CA LEU A 149 6.51 -0.22 -22.33
C LEU A 149 6.74 -0.71 -23.75
N SER A 150 7.97 -0.59 -24.23
CA SER A 150 8.33 -1.18 -25.50
C SER A 150 8.26 -2.69 -25.29
N ALA A 151 7.37 -3.36 -26.03
CA ALA A 151 7.25 -4.82 -26.02
C ALA A 151 8.55 -5.55 -26.40
N ASN A 152 9.61 -4.80 -26.75
CA ASN A 152 10.91 -5.28 -27.20
C ASN A 152 12.00 -5.24 -26.13
N VAL A 153 11.83 -4.53 -25.01
CA VAL A 153 12.85 -4.44 -23.95
C VAL A 153 12.25 -4.94 -22.64
N VAL A 154 12.58 -6.18 -22.30
CA VAL A 154 12.20 -6.81 -21.04
C VAL A 154 13.21 -6.38 -19.97
N ASP A 155 12.76 -5.66 -18.94
CA ASP A 155 13.55 -5.39 -17.74
C ASP A 155 13.68 -6.71 -16.94
N PRO A 156 14.90 -7.27 -16.80
CA PRO A 156 15.10 -8.55 -16.12
C PRO A 156 14.75 -8.52 -14.62
N ILE A 157 14.76 -7.35 -13.97
CA ILE A 157 14.33 -7.20 -12.58
C ILE A 157 12.81 -7.33 -12.50
N GLN A 158 12.08 -6.63 -13.36
CA GLN A 158 10.61 -6.76 -13.41
C GLN A 158 10.17 -8.15 -13.85
N LEU A 159 10.85 -8.78 -14.81
CA LEU A 159 10.56 -10.15 -15.24
C LEU A 159 10.76 -11.14 -14.09
N SER A 160 11.80 -10.96 -13.28
CA SER A 160 12.08 -11.80 -12.11
C SER A 160 11.01 -11.61 -11.02
N VAL A 161 10.56 -10.37 -10.78
CA VAL A 161 9.46 -10.07 -9.85
C VAL A 161 8.13 -10.64 -10.35
N PHE A 162 7.83 -10.50 -11.64
CA PHE A 162 6.63 -11.09 -12.25
C PHE A 162 6.67 -12.61 -12.19
N GLY A 163 7.79 -13.25 -12.53
CA GLY A 163 7.97 -14.69 -12.44
C GLY A 163 7.75 -15.20 -11.02
N HIS A 164 8.35 -14.53 -10.03
CA HIS A 164 8.19 -14.93 -8.64
C HIS A 164 6.74 -14.72 -8.13
N ARG A 165 6.07 -13.63 -8.53
CA ARG A 165 4.65 -13.38 -8.17
C ARG A 165 3.69 -14.35 -8.84
N PHE A 166 3.90 -14.68 -10.12
CA PHE A 166 3.10 -15.69 -10.81
C PHE A 166 3.31 -17.08 -10.23
N MET A 167 4.55 -17.45 -9.93
CA MET A 167 4.87 -18.76 -9.38
C MET A 167 4.34 -18.90 -7.95
N SER A 168 4.40 -17.85 -7.12
CA SER A 168 3.81 -17.88 -5.78
C SER A 168 2.28 -17.93 -5.79
N ILE A 169 1.61 -17.24 -6.72
CA ILE A 169 0.15 -17.39 -6.91
C ILE A 169 -0.18 -18.80 -7.40
N ALA A 170 0.54 -19.33 -8.39
CA ALA A 170 0.32 -20.68 -8.92
C ALA A 170 0.59 -21.77 -7.87
N GLU A 171 1.61 -21.61 -7.02
CA GLU A 171 1.92 -22.54 -5.95
C GLU A 171 0.89 -22.47 -4.82
N GLN A 172 0.41 -21.27 -4.47
CA GLN A 172 -0.64 -21.08 -3.46
C GLN A 172 -1.99 -21.64 -3.94
N MET A 173 -2.34 -21.43 -5.21
CA MET A 173 -3.53 -22.03 -5.82
C MET A 173 -3.38 -23.54 -6.01
N GLY A 174 -2.19 -24.02 -6.38
CA GLY A 174 -1.88 -25.45 -6.55
C GLY A 174 -1.95 -26.22 -5.22
N ARG A 175 -1.42 -25.65 -4.13
CA ARG A 175 -1.54 -26.23 -2.78
C ARG A 175 -2.99 -26.24 -2.30
N THR A 176 -3.75 -25.19 -2.59
CA THR A 176 -5.18 -25.12 -2.26
C THR A 176 -5.98 -26.20 -3.01
N LEU A 177 -5.70 -26.41 -4.30
CA LEU A 177 -6.32 -27.49 -5.09
C LEU A 177 -5.91 -28.89 -4.61
N GLN A 178 -4.61 -29.12 -4.31
CA GLN A 178 -4.13 -30.39 -3.76
C GLN A 178 -4.78 -30.70 -2.41
N GLN A 179 -4.91 -29.70 -1.54
CA GLN A 179 -5.59 -29.86 -0.26
C GLN A 179 -7.08 -30.17 -0.46
N THR A 180 -7.77 -29.62 -1.45
CA THR A 180 -9.18 -30.04 -1.71
C THR A 180 -9.32 -31.42 -2.36
N ALA A 181 -8.33 -31.87 -3.14
CA ALA A 181 -8.36 -33.16 -3.83
C ALA A 181 -8.03 -34.35 -2.89
N SER A 182 -7.13 -34.16 -1.92
CA SER A 182 -6.78 -35.21 -0.95
C SER A 182 -7.90 -35.55 0.03
N PHE A 183 -8.91 -34.70 0.19
CA PHE A 183 -10.05 -34.94 1.08
C PHE A 183 -11.19 -35.76 0.43
N TYR A 184 -11.07 -36.12 -0.85
CA TYR A 184 -12.05 -37.01 -1.52
C TYR A 184 -11.75 -38.51 -1.36
N GLN A 185 -10.74 -38.90 -0.57
CA GLN A 185 -10.34 -40.30 -0.38
C GLN A 185 -10.57 -40.90 1.01
N TYR A 186 -11.34 -40.26 1.90
CA TYR A 186 -11.80 -40.88 3.15
C TYR A 186 -13.27 -40.59 3.44
#